data_AF-A0A450TFL1-F1
#
_entry.id   AF-A0A450TFL1-F1
#
_cell.length_a   1.000
_cell.length_b   1.000
_cell.length_c   1.000
_cell.angle_alpha   90.00
_cell.angle_beta   90.00
_cell.angle_gamma   90.00
#
_symmetry.space_group_name_H-M   'P 1'
#
loop_
_entity.id
_entity.type
_entity.pdbx_description
1 polymer ?
#
loop_
_entity_poly.entity_id
_entity_poly.type
_entity_poly.pdbx_seq_one_letter_code
_entity_poly.pdbx_strand_id
1 'polypeptide(L)'
;MKNKAYYEAEKKIQAALRSGATRLELTAEWDFEEDERLTELPESLCQLTWLQDLVLYSARVMKLPECFGQLTQLRTLVLGDNRFTVLPEFLGQLTQLQKLDLCYNQLATLPASLGQLTQLNNLNLKGNPLDSGLAVAYREGTQAVLTYLRAQSEQITLNQAKLILIGEGEVGKTCLMDALEALPWEEHDTTHGIRIRSIPATDPESETEITLNGWDFGGQRVYRPTHQLFFSAPAVYLVVWKPREGPQAGVVQEWISLVKYREPEAKILIVATHGGPGQRQPDIDRQGLLDLFGEETIREFFHVESRPDENGKRRGIEELKVAIAGIAATLPEVGRKVPKRWQETREALEETGRAYMPLTAVFALCREHGMEEEEARLFVTLSHRLGHLIHYEHDPLLRDMVVLKPDWLATAMSFVLDDEATRAAHGLARFSRLSELWDDPVRPEAERYDPALHPLFLRLMERFDLCYRV
;
A
#
# COMPACT_ATOMS: atom_id res chain seq x y z
N MET A 1 17.92 16.77 -40.54
CA MET A 1 18.18 16.07 -41.83
C MET A 1 19.03 14.86 -41.53
N LYS A 2 18.74 13.70 -42.14
CA LYS A 2 19.59 12.50 -42.00
C LYS A 2 20.95 12.77 -42.66
N ASN A 3 22.04 12.39 -42.00
CA ASN A 3 23.40 12.60 -42.50
C ASN A 3 23.92 11.37 -43.27
N LYS A 4 25.12 11.47 -43.82
CA LYS A 4 25.75 10.41 -44.62
C LYS A 4 25.89 9.08 -43.85
N ALA A 5 26.27 9.14 -42.57
CA ALA A 5 26.35 7.97 -41.71
C ALA A 5 24.99 7.27 -41.53
N TYR A 6 23.89 8.02 -41.45
CA TYR A 6 22.54 7.43 -41.38
C TYR A 6 22.23 6.61 -42.64
N TYR A 7 22.51 7.14 -43.82
CA TYR A 7 22.25 6.42 -45.07
C TYR A 7 23.18 5.20 -45.25
N GLU A 8 24.42 5.26 -44.76
CA GLU A 8 25.29 4.08 -44.72
C GLU A 8 24.81 3.03 -43.70
N ALA A 9 24.26 3.47 -42.55
CA ALA A 9 23.60 2.56 -41.60
C ALA A 9 22.44 1.82 -42.28
N GLU A 10 21.58 2.57 -42.98
CA GLU A 10 20.45 2.01 -43.73
C GLU A 10 20.93 1.00 -44.77
N LYS A 11 21.98 1.31 -45.53
CA LYS A 11 22.55 0.41 -46.54
C LYS A 11 23.06 -0.90 -45.93
N LYS A 12 23.74 -0.84 -44.78
CA LYS A 12 24.19 -2.04 -44.03
C LYS A 12 23.00 -2.85 -43.51
N ILE A 13 21.97 -2.20 -42.98
CA ILE A 13 20.73 -2.86 -42.53
C ILE A 13 20.05 -3.58 -43.70
N GLN A 14 19.90 -2.91 -44.85
CA GLN A 14 19.32 -3.52 -46.05
C GLN A 14 20.15 -4.70 -46.59
N ALA A 15 21.48 -4.63 -46.49
CA ALA A 15 22.35 -5.76 -46.83
C ALA A 15 22.17 -6.94 -45.86
N ALA A 16 22.02 -6.67 -44.56
CA ALA A 16 21.73 -7.70 -43.56
C ALA A 16 20.35 -8.34 -43.78
N LEU A 17 19.33 -7.55 -44.15
CA LEU A 17 17.99 -8.04 -44.47
C LEU A 17 18.01 -9.03 -45.64
N ARG A 18 18.82 -8.75 -46.68
CA ARG A 18 18.94 -9.62 -47.86
C ARG A 18 19.76 -10.88 -47.60
N SER A 19 20.79 -10.78 -46.76
CA SER A 19 21.70 -11.89 -46.50
C SER A 19 21.26 -12.80 -45.35
N GLY A 20 20.30 -12.36 -44.54
CA GLY A 20 19.92 -13.07 -43.32
C GLY A 20 21.01 -13.06 -42.26
N ALA A 21 21.87 -12.02 -42.26
CA ALA A 21 22.99 -11.92 -41.33
C ALA A 21 22.49 -11.90 -39.87
N THR A 22 23.12 -12.71 -39.03
CA THR A 22 22.85 -12.76 -37.58
C THR A 22 23.72 -11.80 -36.78
N ARG A 23 24.76 -11.23 -37.41
CA ARG A 23 25.62 -10.20 -36.84
C ARG A 23 25.61 -8.96 -37.73
N LEU A 24 25.43 -7.79 -37.13
CA LEU A 24 25.46 -6.50 -37.80
C LEU A 24 26.39 -5.54 -37.04
N GLU A 25 27.30 -4.92 -37.78
CA GLU A 25 28.26 -3.96 -37.25
C GLU A 25 28.19 -2.65 -38.03
N LEU A 26 27.68 -1.60 -37.37
CA LEU A 26 27.35 -0.35 -38.04
C LEU A 26 28.57 0.57 -38.20
N THR A 27 29.53 0.58 -37.28
CA THR A 27 30.50 1.69 -37.17
C THR A 27 31.98 1.36 -37.31
N ALA A 28 32.38 0.10 -37.55
CA ALA A 28 33.80 -0.32 -37.51
C ALA A 28 34.75 0.36 -38.54
N GLU A 29 34.24 1.07 -39.55
CA GLU A 29 35.03 1.47 -40.73
C GLU A 29 34.71 2.89 -41.23
N TRP A 30 34.00 3.68 -40.43
CA TRP A 30 33.53 5.00 -40.86
C TRP A 30 34.52 6.11 -40.48
N ASP A 31 35.38 6.49 -41.42
CA ASP A 31 36.22 7.69 -41.34
C ASP A 31 35.42 8.94 -41.74
N PHE A 32 34.39 9.27 -40.96
CA PHE A 32 33.59 10.47 -41.15
C PHE A 32 34.10 11.61 -40.28
N GLU A 33 34.08 12.84 -40.82
CA GLU A 33 34.29 14.05 -40.04
C GLU A 33 33.30 14.11 -38.85
N GLU A 34 33.67 14.82 -37.77
CA GLU A 34 32.90 14.81 -36.53
C GLU A 34 31.41 15.12 -36.70
N ASP A 35 31.08 16.02 -37.63
CA ASP A 35 29.71 16.48 -37.90
C ASP A 35 28.88 15.49 -38.76
N GLU A 36 29.51 14.46 -39.32
CA GLU A 36 28.87 13.43 -40.14
C GLU A 36 28.63 12.10 -39.41
N ARG A 37 29.00 11.98 -38.12
CA ARG A 37 28.80 10.75 -37.33
C ARG A 37 27.32 10.42 -37.10
N LEU A 38 27.00 9.13 -36.96
CA LEU A 38 25.63 8.67 -36.73
C LEU A 38 25.09 9.17 -35.37
N THR A 39 23.98 9.90 -35.40
CA THR A 39 23.32 10.46 -34.20
C THR A 39 22.03 9.73 -33.81
N GLU A 40 21.46 8.97 -34.73
CA GLU A 40 20.22 8.21 -34.53
C GLU A 40 20.25 6.92 -35.37
N LEU A 41 19.65 5.85 -34.86
CA LEU A 41 19.55 4.58 -35.59
C LEU A 41 18.31 4.57 -36.50
N PRO A 42 18.39 4.00 -37.72
CA PRO A 42 17.21 3.80 -38.54
C PRO A 42 16.23 2.78 -37.94
N GLU A 43 14.93 3.07 -38.01
CA GLU A 43 13.88 2.15 -37.54
C GLU A 43 13.84 0.82 -38.33
N SER A 44 14.36 0.82 -39.56
CA SER A 44 14.50 -0.40 -40.37
C SER A 44 15.36 -1.47 -39.70
N LEU A 45 16.22 -1.10 -38.74
CA LEU A 45 16.98 -2.03 -37.91
C LEU A 45 16.07 -3.06 -37.21
N CYS A 46 14.87 -2.63 -36.80
CA CYS A 46 13.90 -3.46 -36.09
C CYS A 46 13.30 -4.58 -36.96
N GLN A 47 13.50 -4.53 -38.28
CA GLN A 47 13.07 -5.59 -39.20
C GLN A 47 13.95 -6.84 -39.09
N LEU A 48 15.16 -6.72 -38.54
CA LEU A 48 16.12 -7.83 -38.36
C LEU A 48 15.81 -8.63 -37.08
N THR A 49 14.59 -9.13 -36.93
CA THR A 49 14.12 -9.81 -35.69
C THR A 49 14.90 -11.08 -35.34
N TRP A 50 15.70 -11.62 -36.27
CA TRP A 50 16.60 -12.75 -36.08
C TRP A 50 18.04 -12.37 -35.68
N LEU A 51 18.35 -11.07 -35.56
CA LEU A 51 19.69 -10.60 -35.24
C LEU A 51 20.12 -11.07 -33.85
N GLN A 52 21.33 -11.62 -33.76
CA GLN A 52 21.92 -12.13 -32.52
C GLN A 52 23.00 -11.20 -31.98
N ASP A 53 23.78 -10.57 -32.85
CA ASP A 53 24.86 -9.67 -32.46
C ASP A 53 24.70 -8.31 -33.14
N LEU A 54 24.59 -7.25 -32.35
CA LEU A 54 24.61 -5.88 -32.85
C LEU A 54 25.79 -5.11 -32.23
N VAL A 55 26.62 -4.54 -33.10
CA VAL A 55 27.75 -3.70 -32.71
C VAL A 55 27.57 -2.29 -33.25
N LEU A 56 27.50 -1.34 -32.32
CA LEU A 56 27.45 0.10 -32.54
C LEU A 56 28.41 0.76 -31.55
N TYR A 57 29.69 0.84 -31.92
CA TYR A 57 30.73 1.44 -31.09
C TYR A 57 31.15 2.81 -31.63
N SER A 58 31.46 3.78 -30.76
CA SER A 58 32.00 5.09 -31.17
C SER A 58 31.06 5.89 -32.10
N ALA A 59 29.75 5.85 -31.86
CA ALA A 59 28.79 6.72 -32.53
C ALA A 59 28.37 7.90 -31.64
N ARG A 60 27.56 8.83 -32.16
CA ARG A 60 27.00 9.94 -31.38
C ARG A 60 25.53 9.68 -31.04
N VAL A 61 25.14 8.40 -30.93
CA VAL A 61 23.75 8.00 -30.71
C VAL A 61 23.36 8.27 -29.27
N MET A 62 22.17 8.85 -29.10
CA MET A 62 21.61 9.22 -27.79
C MET A 62 20.41 8.36 -27.39
N LYS A 63 19.73 7.72 -28.35
CA LYS A 63 18.49 6.96 -28.13
C LYS A 63 18.41 5.76 -29.07
N LEU A 64 17.81 4.68 -28.58
CA LEU A 64 17.39 3.53 -29.38
C LEU A 64 15.97 3.78 -29.90
N PRO A 65 15.61 3.29 -31.11
CA PRO A 65 14.25 3.38 -31.63
C PRO A 65 13.29 2.54 -30.77
N GLU A 66 12.04 2.95 -30.63
CA GLU A 66 11.06 2.26 -29.76
C GLU A 66 10.83 0.80 -30.15
N CYS A 67 10.91 0.50 -31.45
CA CYS A 67 10.77 -0.86 -31.97
C CYS A 67 11.95 -1.80 -31.64
N PHE A 68 13.03 -1.29 -31.03
CA PHE A 68 14.24 -2.07 -30.77
C PHE A 68 14.00 -3.25 -29.81
N GLY A 69 12.99 -3.16 -28.93
CA GLY A 69 12.55 -4.26 -28.07
C GLY A 69 12.11 -5.52 -28.83
N GLN A 70 11.80 -5.41 -30.13
CA GLN A 70 11.38 -6.54 -30.98
C GLN A 70 12.55 -7.48 -31.35
N LEU A 71 13.81 -7.06 -31.17
CA LEU A 71 15.01 -7.82 -31.47
C LEU A 71 15.31 -8.90 -30.42
N THR A 72 14.30 -9.67 -30.04
CA THR A 72 14.31 -10.63 -28.91
C THR A 72 15.33 -11.77 -29.03
N GLN A 73 15.92 -11.97 -30.21
CA GLN A 73 16.99 -12.96 -30.45
C GLN A 73 18.40 -12.43 -30.16
N LEU A 74 18.54 -11.15 -29.79
CA LEU A 74 19.84 -10.55 -29.47
C LEU A 74 20.49 -11.25 -28.27
N ARG A 75 21.75 -11.66 -28.46
CA ARG A 75 22.65 -12.24 -27.47
C ARG A 75 23.77 -11.28 -27.10
N THR A 76 24.25 -10.49 -28.07
CA THR A 76 25.30 -9.50 -27.87
C THR A 76 24.83 -8.14 -28.34
N LEU A 77 24.89 -7.14 -27.44
CA LEU A 77 24.62 -5.75 -27.76
C LEU A 77 25.80 -4.89 -27.31
N VAL A 78 26.50 -4.28 -28.26
CA VAL A 78 27.62 -3.37 -27.99
C VAL A 78 27.22 -1.95 -28.40
N LEU A 79 27.13 -1.07 -27.40
CA LEU A 79 26.77 0.34 -27.48
C LEU A 79 27.83 1.25 -26.84
N GLY A 80 29.06 0.76 -26.72
CA GLY A 80 30.17 1.50 -26.10
C GLY A 80 30.55 2.76 -26.88
N ASP A 81 31.08 3.77 -26.17
CA ASP A 81 31.51 5.06 -26.70
C ASP A 81 30.39 5.76 -27.50
N ASN A 82 29.28 6.03 -26.81
CA ASN A 82 28.10 6.73 -27.34
C ASN A 82 27.70 7.88 -26.40
N ARG A 83 26.50 8.44 -26.59
CA ARG A 83 25.97 9.55 -25.79
C ARG A 83 24.66 9.20 -25.09
N PHE A 84 24.49 7.94 -24.70
CA PHE A 84 23.31 7.53 -23.94
C PHE A 84 23.33 8.13 -22.53
N THR A 85 22.30 8.88 -22.19
CA THR A 85 22.06 9.40 -20.83
C THR A 85 21.02 8.57 -20.08
N VAL A 86 20.08 7.95 -20.80
CA VAL A 86 19.05 7.04 -20.30
C VAL A 86 18.88 5.90 -21.29
N LEU A 87 18.62 4.69 -20.78
CA LEU A 87 18.21 3.55 -21.60
C LEU A 87 16.72 3.24 -21.39
N PRO A 88 16.03 2.78 -22.43
CA PRO A 88 14.60 2.51 -22.36
C PRO A 88 14.27 1.19 -21.64
N GLU A 89 13.11 1.15 -20.97
CA GLU A 89 12.62 -0.04 -20.23
C GLU A 89 12.38 -1.27 -21.13
N PHE A 90 12.16 -1.08 -22.44
CA PHE A 90 11.98 -2.23 -23.34
C PHE A 90 13.25 -3.10 -23.48
N LEU A 91 14.44 -2.64 -23.04
CA LEU A 91 15.64 -3.48 -23.07
C LEU A 91 15.50 -4.74 -22.20
N GLY A 92 14.64 -4.73 -21.17
CA GLY A 92 14.32 -5.95 -20.42
C GLY A 92 13.61 -7.04 -21.25
N GLN A 93 13.07 -6.71 -22.43
CA GLN A 93 12.43 -7.68 -23.33
C GLN A 93 13.45 -8.56 -24.07
N LEU A 94 14.73 -8.17 -24.09
CA LEU A 94 15.82 -8.90 -24.75
C LEU A 94 16.30 -10.09 -23.91
N THR A 95 15.39 -11.00 -23.56
CA THR A 95 15.61 -12.09 -22.60
C THR A 95 16.72 -13.07 -22.96
N GLN A 96 17.17 -13.09 -24.22
CA GLN A 96 18.30 -13.89 -24.71
C GLN A 96 19.66 -13.16 -24.60
N LEU A 97 19.69 -11.92 -24.11
CA LEU A 97 20.88 -11.11 -24.06
C LEU A 97 21.87 -11.67 -23.02
N GLN A 98 23.07 -11.99 -23.49
CA GLN A 98 24.16 -12.55 -22.68
C GLN A 98 25.24 -11.49 -22.41
N LYS A 99 25.52 -10.64 -23.39
CA LYS A 99 26.51 -9.58 -23.29
C LYS A 99 25.91 -8.21 -23.64
N LEU A 100 26.11 -7.25 -22.74
CA LEU A 100 25.73 -5.86 -22.91
C LEU A 100 26.93 -4.95 -22.61
N ASP A 101 27.43 -4.26 -23.63
CA ASP A 101 28.50 -3.28 -23.48
C ASP A 101 27.95 -1.86 -23.63
N LEU A 102 28.08 -1.07 -22.58
CA LEU A 102 27.61 0.31 -22.46
C LEU A 102 28.76 1.24 -22.02
N CYS A 103 30.02 0.82 -22.17
CA CYS A 103 31.14 1.62 -21.68
C CYS A 103 31.21 3.00 -22.34
N TYR A 104 31.79 3.97 -21.64
CA TYR A 104 31.98 5.34 -22.12
C TYR A 104 30.69 5.97 -22.66
N ASN A 105 29.62 5.91 -21.86
CA ASN A 105 28.39 6.65 -22.07
C ASN A 105 28.20 7.68 -20.93
N GLN A 106 26.99 8.25 -20.81
CA GLN A 106 26.64 9.25 -19.82
C GLN A 106 25.52 8.75 -18.88
N LEU A 107 25.51 7.43 -18.61
CA LEU A 107 24.49 6.78 -17.80
C LEU A 107 24.74 7.01 -16.31
N ALA A 108 23.78 7.64 -15.62
CA ALA A 108 23.78 7.70 -14.16
C ALA A 108 23.06 6.48 -13.54
N THR A 109 21.97 6.05 -14.18
CA THR A 109 21.14 4.91 -13.77
C THR A 109 20.95 3.94 -14.93
N LEU A 110 20.35 2.78 -14.66
CA LEU A 110 19.91 1.81 -15.65
C LEU A 110 18.41 1.52 -15.45
N PRO A 111 17.65 1.20 -16.50
CA PRO A 111 16.25 0.82 -16.38
C PRO A 111 16.13 -0.46 -15.56
N ALA A 112 15.15 -0.48 -14.66
CA ALA A 112 15.03 -1.55 -13.67
C ALA A 112 14.70 -2.91 -14.33
N SER A 113 14.00 -2.87 -15.47
CA SER A 113 13.73 -4.04 -16.32
C SER A 113 14.96 -4.84 -16.74
N LEU A 114 16.16 -4.25 -16.80
CA LEU A 114 17.39 -5.01 -17.08
C LEU A 114 17.67 -6.07 -16.01
N GLY A 115 17.17 -5.88 -14.79
CA GLY A 115 17.24 -6.89 -13.73
C GLY A 115 16.60 -8.23 -14.11
N GLN A 116 15.65 -8.24 -15.05
CA GLN A 116 14.95 -9.44 -15.53
C GLN A 116 15.77 -10.27 -16.52
N LEU A 117 16.90 -9.76 -17.02
CA LEU A 117 17.75 -10.45 -17.99
C LEU A 117 18.59 -11.56 -17.33
N THR A 118 17.96 -12.70 -17.04
CA THR A 118 18.58 -13.84 -16.34
C THR A 118 19.75 -14.47 -17.07
N GLN A 119 19.85 -14.29 -18.40
CA GLN A 119 20.97 -14.79 -19.22
C GLN A 119 22.16 -13.80 -19.28
N LEU A 120 22.01 -12.56 -18.81
CA LEU A 120 23.05 -11.54 -18.92
C LEU A 120 24.18 -11.87 -17.95
N ASN A 121 25.34 -12.24 -18.49
CA ASN A 121 26.52 -12.63 -17.72
C ASN A 121 27.69 -11.67 -17.89
N ASN A 122 27.64 -10.79 -18.88
CA ASN A 122 28.70 -9.82 -19.14
C ASN A 122 28.11 -8.42 -19.38
N LEU A 123 28.20 -7.57 -18.36
CA LEU A 123 27.78 -6.17 -18.40
C LEU A 123 28.99 -5.25 -18.21
N ASN A 124 29.24 -4.38 -19.19
CA ASN A 124 30.31 -3.39 -19.13
C ASN A 124 29.75 -1.96 -19.02
N LEU A 125 29.95 -1.31 -17.88
CA LEU A 125 29.52 0.07 -17.60
C LEU A 125 30.69 1.04 -17.40
N LYS A 126 31.93 0.61 -17.70
CA LYS A 126 33.14 1.40 -17.46
C LYS A 126 33.02 2.79 -18.09
N GLY A 127 33.41 3.84 -17.37
CA GLY A 127 33.44 5.20 -17.91
C GLY A 127 32.08 5.90 -17.97
N ASN A 128 31.07 5.39 -17.26
CA ASN A 128 29.80 6.08 -17.03
C ASN A 128 29.79 6.80 -15.67
N PRO A 129 29.07 7.93 -15.54
CA PRO A 129 28.88 8.65 -14.28
C PRO A 129 27.81 7.99 -13.39
N LEU A 130 28.00 6.70 -13.07
CA LEU A 130 27.04 5.90 -12.31
C LEU A 130 26.73 6.51 -10.94
N ASP A 131 25.47 6.42 -10.49
CA ASP A 131 25.09 6.73 -9.12
C ASP A 131 25.83 5.84 -8.10
N SER A 132 25.85 6.24 -6.83
CA SER A 132 26.63 5.56 -5.80
C SER A 132 26.21 4.10 -5.59
N GLY A 133 24.92 3.78 -5.65
CA GLY A 133 24.39 2.43 -5.46
C GLY A 133 24.77 1.50 -6.61
N LEU A 134 24.52 1.95 -7.84
CA LEU A 134 24.86 1.23 -9.05
C LEU A 134 26.38 1.09 -9.22
N ALA A 135 27.17 2.09 -8.83
CA ALA A 135 28.63 2.02 -8.85
C ALA A 135 29.20 1.01 -7.84
N VAL A 136 28.54 0.80 -6.69
CA VAL A 136 28.90 -0.27 -5.75
C VAL A 136 28.54 -1.62 -6.37
N ALA A 137 27.32 -1.79 -6.86
CA ALA A 137 26.89 -3.04 -7.48
C ALA A 137 27.77 -3.43 -8.69
N TYR A 138 28.18 -2.47 -9.51
CA TYR A 138 29.05 -2.72 -10.66
C TYR A 138 30.45 -3.22 -10.28
N ARG A 139 30.99 -2.77 -9.14
CA ARG A 139 32.29 -3.26 -8.63
C ARG A 139 32.22 -4.72 -8.18
N GLU A 140 31.09 -5.15 -7.67
CA GLU A 140 30.82 -6.54 -7.26
C GLU A 140 30.51 -7.46 -8.46
N GLY A 141 30.15 -6.88 -9.61
CA GLY A 141 30.02 -7.58 -10.89
C GLY A 141 28.59 -7.62 -11.44
N THR A 142 28.42 -8.24 -12.61
CA THR A 142 27.16 -8.21 -13.38
C THR A 142 25.96 -8.72 -12.59
N GLN A 143 26.11 -9.83 -11.84
CA GLN A 143 25.00 -10.37 -11.05
C GLN A 143 24.57 -9.43 -9.92
N ALA A 144 25.50 -8.71 -9.28
CA ALA A 144 25.17 -7.72 -8.27
C ALA A 144 24.40 -6.53 -8.87
N VAL A 145 24.78 -6.07 -10.06
CA VAL A 145 24.00 -5.06 -10.80
C VAL A 145 22.59 -5.54 -11.10
N LEU A 146 22.43 -6.77 -11.61
CA LEU A 146 21.11 -7.32 -11.91
C LEU A 146 20.25 -7.46 -10.65
N THR A 147 20.84 -7.83 -9.51
CA THR A 147 20.14 -7.89 -8.22
C THR A 147 19.72 -6.50 -7.75
N TYR A 148 20.61 -5.49 -7.85
CA TYR A 148 20.31 -4.10 -7.55
C TYR A 148 19.13 -3.58 -8.39
N LEU A 149 19.13 -3.85 -9.70
CA LEU A 149 18.06 -3.43 -10.60
C LEU A 149 16.76 -4.21 -10.36
N ARG A 150 16.83 -5.51 -10.04
CA ARG A 150 15.65 -6.30 -9.64
C ARG A 150 14.95 -5.71 -8.43
N ALA A 151 15.72 -5.33 -7.41
CA ALA A 151 15.20 -4.66 -6.22
C ALA A 151 14.52 -3.31 -6.54
N GLN A 152 14.89 -2.66 -7.64
CA GLN A 152 14.23 -1.45 -8.13
C GLN A 152 13.02 -1.73 -9.05
N SER A 153 12.95 -2.92 -9.66
CA SER A 153 11.99 -3.25 -10.72
C SER A 153 10.64 -3.78 -10.25
N GLU A 154 10.57 -4.30 -9.03
CA GLU A 154 9.36 -4.87 -8.47
C GLU A 154 8.64 -3.85 -7.60
N GLN A 155 8.21 -2.73 -8.17
CA GLN A 155 7.41 -1.75 -7.44
C GLN A 155 5.93 -1.93 -7.79
N ILE A 156 5.10 -2.08 -6.77
CA ILE A 156 3.65 -1.96 -6.88
C ILE A 156 3.22 -0.57 -6.42
N THR A 157 2.16 -0.04 -7.04
CA THR A 157 1.52 1.18 -6.54
C THR A 157 0.60 0.79 -5.39
N LEU A 158 0.83 1.38 -4.23
CA LEU A 158 0.00 1.20 -3.07
C LEU A 158 -1.23 2.09 -3.20
N ASN A 159 -2.33 1.53 -3.69
CA ASN A 159 -3.62 2.21 -3.70
C ASN A 159 -4.51 1.62 -2.60
N GLN A 160 -4.07 1.76 -1.36
CA GLN A 160 -4.80 1.27 -0.20
C GLN A 160 -4.98 2.36 0.83
N ALA A 161 -6.12 2.36 1.51
CA ALA A 161 -6.40 3.30 2.58
C ALA A 161 -7.20 2.64 3.70
N LYS A 162 -7.04 3.13 4.92
CA LYS A 162 -7.82 2.68 6.07
C LYS A 162 -9.17 3.41 6.12
N LEU A 163 -10.26 2.68 6.27
CA LEU A 163 -11.61 3.20 6.47
C LEU A 163 -12.11 2.75 7.85
N ILE A 164 -12.51 3.68 8.71
CA ILE A 164 -12.91 3.40 10.09
C ILE A 164 -14.37 3.79 10.29
N LEU A 165 -15.23 2.82 10.65
CA LEU A 165 -16.65 3.07 10.89
C LEU A 165 -16.96 3.08 12.37
N ILE A 166 -17.41 4.23 12.88
CA ILE A 166 -17.80 4.40 14.27
C ILE A 166 -19.24 4.88 14.39
N GLY A 167 -19.83 4.66 15.55
CA GLY A 167 -21.22 4.96 15.81
C GLY A 167 -21.79 4.00 16.84
N GLU A 168 -22.94 4.36 17.41
CA GLU A 168 -23.61 3.57 18.44
C GLU A 168 -24.00 2.15 17.98
N GLY A 169 -24.46 1.35 18.93
CA GLY A 169 -25.02 0.03 18.67
C GLY A 169 -26.17 0.07 17.69
N GLU A 170 -26.26 -0.96 16.86
CA GLU A 170 -27.35 -1.18 15.92
C GLU A 170 -27.55 -0.09 14.87
N VAL A 171 -26.71 0.94 14.76
CA VAL A 171 -26.88 2.03 13.77
C VAL A 171 -26.68 1.61 12.31
N GLY A 172 -26.46 0.32 12.02
CA GLY A 172 -26.32 -0.19 10.65
C GLY A 172 -24.91 -0.17 10.07
N LYS A 173 -23.87 -0.13 10.90
CA LYS A 173 -22.47 -0.14 10.44
C LYS A 173 -22.16 -1.34 9.54
N THR A 174 -22.50 -2.54 10.01
CA THR A 174 -22.29 -3.79 9.28
C THR A 174 -23.05 -3.82 7.96
N CYS A 175 -24.34 -3.44 7.95
CA CYS A 175 -25.13 -3.36 6.71
C CYS A 175 -24.60 -2.29 5.74
N LEU A 176 -24.04 -1.19 6.26
CA LEU A 176 -23.40 -0.16 5.45
C LEU A 176 -22.09 -0.68 4.82
N MET A 177 -21.31 -1.49 5.54
CA MET A 177 -20.14 -2.15 4.97
C MET A 177 -20.50 -3.10 3.84
N ASP A 178 -21.53 -3.95 4.03
CA ASP A 178 -22.01 -4.83 2.95
C ASP A 178 -22.44 -4.02 1.72
N ALA A 179 -23.12 -2.89 1.96
CA ALA A 179 -23.56 -2.01 0.90
C ALA A 179 -22.39 -1.40 0.12
N LEU A 180 -21.34 -0.98 0.83
CA LEU A 180 -20.12 -0.43 0.24
C LEU A 180 -19.31 -1.51 -0.50
N GLU A 181 -19.29 -2.74 0.01
CA GLU A 181 -18.66 -3.89 -0.65
C GLU A 181 -19.51 -4.45 -1.83
N ALA A 182 -20.70 -3.90 -2.05
CA ALA A 182 -21.68 -4.38 -3.03
C ALA A 182 -22.14 -5.84 -2.81
N LEU A 183 -22.10 -6.31 -1.56
CA LEU A 183 -22.66 -7.61 -1.16
C LEU A 183 -24.20 -7.56 -1.17
N PRO A 184 -24.88 -8.73 -1.27
CA PRO A 184 -26.33 -8.81 -1.10
C PRO A 184 -26.81 -8.25 0.24
N TRP A 185 -28.06 -7.79 0.31
CA TRP A 185 -28.62 -7.32 1.57
C TRP A 185 -28.96 -8.50 2.48
N GLU A 186 -28.40 -8.48 3.69
CA GLU A 186 -28.73 -9.39 4.78
C GLU A 186 -28.99 -8.57 6.06
N GLU A 187 -29.88 -9.08 6.91
CA GLU A 187 -30.11 -8.52 8.23
C GLU A 187 -29.12 -9.16 9.20
N HIS A 188 -28.37 -8.33 9.91
CA HIS A 188 -27.34 -8.79 10.85
C HIS A 188 -27.78 -8.57 12.29
N ASP A 189 -27.49 -9.55 13.13
CA ASP A 189 -27.48 -9.36 14.58
C ASP A 189 -26.32 -8.43 15.00
N THR A 190 -26.21 -8.13 16.30
CA THR A 190 -25.13 -7.28 16.79
C THR A 190 -23.76 -7.89 16.49
N THR A 191 -22.95 -7.20 15.69
CA THR A 191 -21.56 -7.58 15.45
C THR A 191 -20.78 -7.60 16.76
N HIS A 192 -20.11 -8.72 17.01
CA HIS A 192 -19.16 -8.88 18.10
C HIS A 192 -17.76 -8.52 17.60
N GLY A 193 -17.00 -7.80 18.42
CA GLY A 193 -15.59 -7.56 18.16
C GLY A 193 -15.30 -6.60 17.01
N ILE A 194 -14.24 -6.88 16.24
CA ILE A 194 -13.78 -6.07 15.10
C ILE A 194 -13.66 -6.93 13.86
N ARG A 195 -14.28 -6.49 12.75
CA ARG A 195 -14.13 -7.11 11.44
C ARG A 195 -13.44 -6.16 10.47
N ILE A 196 -12.40 -6.66 9.80
CA ILE A 196 -11.70 -5.91 8.74
C ILE A 196 -12.11 -6.51 7.41
N ARG A 197 -12.48 -5.66 6.46
CA ARG A 197 -12.95 -6.04 5.13
C ARG A 197 -12.24 -5.25 4.06
N SER A 198 -12.08 -5.84 2.88
CA SER A 198 -11.50 -5.19 1.71
C SER A 198 -12.62 -4.62 0.84
N ILE A 199 -12.74 -3.30 0.77
CA ILE A 199 -13.82 -2.62 0.04
C ILE A 199 -13.22 -1.91 -1.18
N PRO A 200 -13.64 -2.25 -2.41
CA PRO A 200 -13.17 -1.54 -3.59
C PRO A 200 -13.83 -0.16 -3.68
N ALA A 201 -13.04 0.84 -4.06
CA ALA A 201 -13.49 2.19 -4.33
C ALA A 201 -12.70 2.77 -5.50
N THR A 202 -13.34 3.60 -6.32
CA THR A 202 -12.68 4.27 -7.45
C THR A 202 -12.92 5.76 -7.33
N ASP A 203 -11.83 6.53 -7.33
CA ASP A 203 -11.93 7.98 -7.35
C ASP A 203 -12.29 8.44 -8.78
N PRO A 204 -13.42 9.12 -9.00
CA PRO A 204 -13.87 9.47 -10.34
C PRO A 204 -13.06 10.61 -10.98
N GLU A 205 -12.33 11.41 -10.21
CA GLU A 205 -11.52 12.51 -10.76
C GLU A 205 -10.18 12.01 -11.29
N SER A 206 -9.49 11.16 -10.52
CA SER A 206 -8.19 10.60 -10.91
C SER A 206 -8.27 9.24 -11.61
N GLU A 207 -9.45 8.61 -11.64
CA GLU A 207 -9.68 7.22 -12.06
C GLU A 207 -8.85 6.20 -11.25
N THR A 208 -8.38 6.58 -10.06
CA THR A 208 -7.56 5.70 -9.20
C THR A 208 -8.45 4.66 -8.54
N GLU A 209 -8.18 3.37 -8.81
CA GLU A 209 -8.75 2.25 -8.06
C GLU A 209 -8.02 2.11 -6.72
N ILE A 210 -8.79 2.13 -5.63
CA ILE A 210 -8.33 2.09 -4.24
C ILE A 210 -9.01 0.91 -3.52
N THR A 211 -8.22 0.14 -2.78
CA THR A 211 -8.75 -0.86 -1.85
C THR A 211 -8.78 -0.29 -0.44
N LEU A 212 -9.97 -0.18 0.14
CA LEU A 212 -10.16 0.30 1.48
C LEU A 212 -10.14 -0.86 2.47
N ASN A 213 -9.28 -0.78 3.47
CA ASN A 213 -9.31 -1.65 4.63
C ASN A 213 -10.38 -1.10 5.60
N GLY A 214 -11.60 -1.61 5.47
CA GLY A 214 -12.79 -1.21 6.23
C GLY A 214 -12.86 -1.88 7.59
N TRP A 215 -12.75 -1.09 8.65
CA TRP A 215 -12.85 -1.53 10.04
C TRP A 215 -14.28 -1.33 10.54
N ASP A 216 -14.98 -2.44 10.73
CA ASP A 216 -16.32 -2.51 11.31
C ASP A 216 -16.24 -2.90 12.78
N PHE A 217 -16.58 -1.95 13.65
CA PHE A 217 -16.55 -2.16 15.09
C PHE A 217 -17.91 -2.61 15.60
N GLY A 218 -17.88 -3.56 16.53
CA GLY A 218 -19.06 -4.07 17.21
C GLY A 218 -19.90 -2.96 17.87
N GLY A 219 -21.21 -3.17 17.87
CA GLY A 219 -22.16 -2.17 18.37
C GLY A 219 -22.36 -2.17 19.88
N GLN A 220 -21.80 -3.12 20.63
CA GLN A 220 -22.12 -3.24 22.05
C GLN A 220 -21.44 -2.14 22.85
N ARG A 221 -22.20 -1.48 23.73
CA ARG A 221 -21.74 -0.30 24.49
C ARG A 221 -20.49 -0.55 25.32
N VAL A 222 -20.24 -1.80 25.72
CA VAL A 222 -19.04 -2.20 26.46
C VAL A 222 -17.77 -2.06 25.61
N TYR A 223 -17.84 -2.26 24.29
CA TYR A 223 -16.70 -2.10 23.38
C TYR A 223 -16.48 -0.66 22.92
N ARG A 224 -17.43 0.27 23.17
CA ARG A 224 -17.28 1.67 22.76
C ARG A 224 -15.93 2.28 23.22
N PRO A 225 -15.51 2.11 24.49
CA PRO A 225 -14.21 2.59 24.94
C PRO A 225 -13.03 1.86 24.27
N THR A 226 -13.20 0.63 23.78
CA THR A 226 -12.10 -0.10 23.16
C THR A 226 -11.82 0.32 21.72
N HIS A 227 -12.75 1.03 21.04
CA HIS A 227 -12.57 1.44 19.64
C HIS A 227 -11.40 2.43 19.45
N GLN A 228 -11.17 3.31 20.43
CA GLN A 228 -10.09 4.30 20.40
C GLN A 228 -8.68 3.71 20.36
N LEU A 229 -8.50 2.43 20.73
CA LEU A 229 -7.21 1.72 20.57
C LEU A 229 -6.77 1.64 19.11
N PHE A 230 -7.73 1.73 18.19
CA PHE A 230 -7.60 1.43 16.78
C PHE A 230 -7.74 2.67 15.89
N PHE A 231 -7.98 3.84 16.51
CA PHE A 231 -7.94 5.12 15.81
C PHE A 231 -6.49 5.40 15.42
N SER A 232 -6.29 5.73 14.16
CA SER A 232 -4.99 6.04 13.58
C SER A 232 -5.18 6.94 12.37
N ALA A 233 -4.28 7.90 12.16
CA ALA A 233 -4.15 8.62 10.90
C ALA A 233 -2.94 8.09 10.10
N PRO A 234 -2.98 8.18 8.75
CA PRO A 234 -4.08 8.67 7.91
C PRO A 234 -5.19 7.62 7.70
N ALA A 235 -6.46 8.03 7.84
CA ALA A 235 -7.62 7.17 7.57
C ALA A 235 -8.84 8.02 7.17
N VAL A 236 -9.82 7.40 6.50
CA VAL A 236 -11.15 7.97 6.28
C VAL A 236 -12.06 7.51 7.41
N TYR A 237 -12.74 8.44 8.08
CA TYR A 237 -13.65 8.13 9.19
C TYR A 237 -15.10 8.32 8.76
N LEU A 238 -15.95 7.34 9.07
CA LEU A 238 -17.40 7.50 8.97
C LEU A 238 -18.00 7.50 10.38
N VAL A 239 -18.72 8.57 10.73
CA VAL A 239 -19.56 8.61 11.92
C VAL A 239 -20.99 8.27 11.52
N VAL A 240 -21.42 7.07 11.88
CA VAL A 240 -22.69 6.47 11.46
C VAL A 240 -23.74 6.65 12.56
N TRP A 241 -24.94 7.11 12.18
CA TRP A 241 -26.04 7.31 13.12
C TRP A 241 -27.41 7.05 12.50
N LYS A 242 -28.42 6.85 13.36
CA LYS A 242 -29.81 6.60 12.98
C LYS A 242 -30.69 7.85 13.20
N PRO A 243 -31.30 8.43 12.15
CA PRO A 243 -32.21 9.56 12.24
C PRO A 243 -33.40 9.37 13.18
N ARG A 244 -33.94 8.15 13.25
CA ARG A 244 -35.11 7.83 14.10
C ARG A 244 -34.86 8.07 15.58
N GLU A 245 -33.67 7.75 16.05
CA GLU A 245 -33.27 7.88 17.46
C GLU A 245 -32.76 9.30 17.75
N GLY A 246 -32.34 10.03 16.71
CA GLY A 246 -31.85 11.39 16.78
C GLY A 246 -30.33 11.46 17.04
N PRO A 247 -29.69 12.59 16.72
CA PRO A 247 -28.23 12.72 16.78
C PRO A 247 -27.67 12.68 18.21
N GLN A 248 -28.46 13.11 19.20
CA GLN A 248 -28.11 13.00 20.61
C GLN A 248 -28.06 11.54 21.09
N ALA A 249 -28.99 10.71 20.60
CA ALA A 249 -28.99 9.28 20.90
C ALA A 249 -27.89 8.53 20.13
N GLY A 250 -27.56 8.98 18.91
CA GLY A 250 -26.42 8.47 18.13
C GLY A 250 -25.06 9.01 18.59
N VAL A 251 -25.05 9.91 19.57
CA VAL A 251 -23.86 10.46 20.24
C VAL A 251 -22.79 10.98 19.26
N VAL A 252 -23.25 11.56 18.14
CA VAL A 252 -22.42 11.94 16.98
C VAL A 252 -21.30 12.90 17.38
N GLN A 253 -21.63 13.92 18.18
CA GLN A 253 -20.66 14.92 18.65
C GLN A 253 -19.54 14.30 19.51
N GLU A 254 -19.86 13.34 20.38
CA GLU A 254 -18.84 12.69 21.20
C GLU A 254 -17.93 11.79 20.35
N TRP A 255 -18.49 11.08 19.37
CA TRP A 255 -17.69 10.28 18.43
C TRP A 255 -16.70 11.14 17.64
N ILE A 256 -17.14 12.30 17.14
CA ILE A 256 -16.25 13.26 16.46
C ILE A 256 -15.19 13.78 17.44
N SER A 257 -15.57 14.10 18.67
CA SER A 257 -14.64 14.59 19.70
C SER A 257 -13.59 13.54 20.06
N LEU A 258 -13.98 12.26 20.20
CA LEU A 258 -13.07 11.16 20.48
C LEU A 258 -12.07 10.94 19.34
N VAL A 259 -12.54 10.97 18.08
CA VAL A 259 -11.65 10.87 16.92
C VAL A 259 -10.70 12.05 16.90
N LYS A 260 -11.19 13.29 17.01
CA LYS A 260 -10.35 14.50 16.94
C LYS A 260 -9.33 14.59 18.09
N TYR A 261 -9.68 14.09 19.27
CA TYR A 261 -8.78 14.04 20.42
C TYR A 261 -7.58 13.11 20.17
N ARG A 262 -7.79 11.98 19.47
CA ARG A 262 -6.74 11.03 19.14
C ARG A 262 -6.01 11.37 17.84
N GLU A 263 -6.77 11.81 16.84
CA GLU A 263 -6.32 12.08 15.47
C GLU A 263 -6.80 13.46 15.03
N PRO A 264 -6.05 14.53 15.35
CA PRO A 264 -6.46 15.91 15.07
C PRO A 264 -6.68 16.23 13.58
N GLU A 265 -5.99 15.51 12.70
CA GLU A 265 -6.06 15.66 11.24
C GLU A 265 -7.08 14.72 10.58
N ALA A 266 -7.90 14.01 11.38
CA ALA A 266 -8.89 13.08 10.85
C ALA A 266 -9.93 13.80 9.97
N LYS A 267 -10.18 13.21 8.80
CA LYS A 267 -11.24 13.62 7.88
C LYS A 267 -12.46 12.73 8.11
N ILE A 268 -13.59 13.34 8.44
CA ILE A 268 -14.81 12.67 8.89
C ILE A 268 -15.96 12.95 7.92
N LEU A 269 -16.63 11.87 7.51
CA LEU A 269 -17.94 11.91 6.85
C LEU A 269 -19.01 11.51 7.86
N ILE A 270 -20.10 12.28 7.94
CA ILE A 270 -21.22 11.97 8.83
C ILE A 270 -22.30 11.26 8.03
N VAL A 271 -22.65 10.04 8.41
CA VAL A 271 -23.52 9.16 7.61
C VAL A 271 -24.77 8.80 8.40
N ALA A 272 -25.91 9.33 7.96
CA ALA A 272 -27.22 8.91 8.43
C ALA A 272 -27.66 7.64 7.69
N THR A 273 -27.97 6.56 8.40
CA THR A 273 -28.50 5.30 7.82
C THR A 273 -29.98 5.14 8.14
N HIS A 274 -30.65 4.13 7.54
CA HIS A 274 -32.02 3.75 7.88
C HIS A 274 -33.01 4.93 7.83
N GLY A 275 -33.20 5.57 6.67
CA GLY A 275 -34.16 6.67 6.51
C GLY A 275 -35.16 6.48 5.37
N GLY A 276 -35.63 5.24 5.17
CA GLY A 276 -36.56 4.89 4.09
C GLY A 276 -37.90 5.66 4.10
N PRO A 277 -38.78 5.43 3.10
CA PRO A 277 -40.03 6.16 2.97
C PRO A 277 -40.93 5.98 4.22
N GLY A 278 -41.22 7.08 4.91
CA GLY A 278 -41.98 7.12 6.17
C GLY A 278 -41.13 7.24 7.45
N GLN A 279 -39.80 7.37 7.34
CA GLN A 279 -38.90 7.62 8.47
C GLN A 279 -38.62 9.12 8.65
N ARG A 280 -38.25 9.55 9.87
CA ARG A 280 -37.88 10.96 10.13
C ARG A 280 -36.73 11.37 9.19
N GLN A 281 -36.83 12.57 8.61
CA GLN A 281 -35.71 13.14 7.88
C GLN A 281 -34.49 13.24 8.80
N PRO A 282 -33.27 13.00 8.29
CA PRO A 282 -32.03 13.17 9.05
C PRO A 282 -31.80 14.65 9.34
N ASP A 283 -32.45 15.15 10.39
CA ASP A 283 -32.26 16.50 10.90
C ASP A 283 -31.19 16.49 11.98
N ILE A 284 -30.00 16.98 11.60
CA ILE A 284 -28.85 17.18 12.47
C ILE A 284 -28.38 18.62 12.28
N ASP A 285 -28.00 19.29 13.36
CA ASP A 285 -27.48 20.65 13.32
C ASP A 285 -26.10 20.67 12.65
N ARG A 286 -26.11 20.72 11.31
CA ARG A 286 -24.89 20.71 10.49
C ARG A 286 -24.04 21.92 10.79
N GLN A 287 -24.64 23.11 10.91
CA GLN A 287 -23.91 24.34 11.15
C GLN A 287 -23.26 24.31 12.53
N GLY A 288 -23.98 23.87 13.58
CA GLY A 288 -23.40 23.74 14.91
C GLY A 288 -22.21 22.76 14.95
N LEU A 289 -22.28 21.64 14.22
CA LEU A 289 -21.15 20.71 14.12
C LEU A 289 -19.97 21.31 13.35
N LEU A 290 -20.22 22.01 12.24
CA LEU A 290 -19.18 22.70 11.47
C LEU A 290 -18.53 23.82 12.29
N ASP A 291 -19.29 24.57 13.08
CA ASP A 291 -18.77 25.64 13.95
C ASP A 291 -17.88 25.06 15.07
N LEU A 292 -18.22 23.87 15.59
CA LEU A 292 -17.46 23.21 16.65
C LEU A 292 -16.18 22.54 16.15
N PHE A 293 -16.22 21.90 14.97
CA PHE A 293 -15.15 21.03 14.51
C PHE A 293 -14.41 21.52 13.27
N GLY A 294 -14.99 22.41 12.48
CA GLY A 294 -14.44 22.97 11.24
C GLY A 294 -14.68 22.10 10.00
N GLU A 295 -14.70 22.73 8.83
CA GLU A 295 -14.86 22.10 7.51
C GLU A 295 -13.65 21.24 7.09
N GLU A 296 -12.49 21.45 7.72
CA GLU A 296 -11.31 20.60 7.52
C GLU A 296 -11.49 19.21 8.15
N THR A 297 -12.17 19.14 9.30
CA THR A 297 -12.48 17.88 9.99
C THR A 297 -13.73 17.23 9.42
N ILE A 298 -14.85 17.95 9.37
CA ILE A 298 -16.13 17.42 8.85
C ILE A 298 -16.21 17.78 7.38
N ARG A 299 -16.04 16.78 6.52
CA ARG A 299 -15.97 16.97 5.08
C ARG A 299 -17.35 17.04 4.45
N GLU A 300 -18.25 16.13 4.80
CA GLU A 300 -19.59 16.09 4.21
C GLU A 300 -20.59 15.25 5.03
N PHE A 301 -21.88 15.41 4.72
CA PHE A 301 -22.99 14.72 5.36
C PHE A 301 -23.80 13.91 4.35
N PHE A 302 -23.91 12.60 4.58
CA PHE A 302 -24.63 11.68 3.72
C PHE A 302 -25.87 11.12 4.38
N HIS A 303 -26.87 10.83 3.55
CA HIS A 303 -28.04 10.05 3.92
C HIS A 303 -28.12 8.83 3.00
N VAL A 304 -28.03 7.64 3.59
CA VAL A 304 -27.89 6.38 2.85
C VAL A 304 -28.90 5.33 3.28
N GLU A 305 -29.28 4.48 2.33
CA GLU A 305 -30.14 3.32 2.55
C GLU A 305 -29.41 2.05 2.14
N SER A 306 -28.91 1.30 3.12
CA SER A 306 -28.19 0.03 2.89
C SER A 306 -29.10 -1.07 2.33
N ARG A 307 -30.39 -1.03 2.68
CA ARG A 307 -31.41 -1.93 2.13
C ARG A 307 -31.79 -1.44 0.72
N PRO A 308 -31.70 -2.29 -0.31
CA PRO A 308 -32.11 -1.92 -1.66
C PRO A 308 -33.63 -1.70 -1.74
N ASP A 309 -34.04 -0.83 -2.65
CA ASP A 309 -35.44 -0.63 -3.03
C ASP A 309 -35.98 -1.80 -3.88
N GLU A 310 -37.24 -1.70 -4.32
CA GLU A 310 -37.89 -2.70 -5.16
C GLU A 310 -37.17 -2.95 -6.50
N ASN A 311 -36.34 -2.01 -6.95
CA ASN A 311 -35.55 -2.11 -8.18
C ASN A 311 -34.10 -2.58 -7.91
N GLY A 312 -33.77 -2.96 -6.67
CA GLY A 312 -32.43 -3.38 -6.29
C GLY A 312 -31.46 -2.22 -6.06
N LYS A 313 -31.91 -0.96 -6.11
CA LYS A 313 -31.04 0.21 -5.97
C LYS A 313 -30.92 0.63 -4.51
N ARG A 314 -29.69 0.94 -4.08
CA ARG A 314 -29.40 1.54 -2.78
C ARG A 314 -29.25 3.05 -2.92
N ARG A 315 -29.94 3.82 -2.09
CA ARG A 315 -29.92 5.29 -2.16
C ARG A 315 -28.70 5.84 -1.42
N GLY A 316 -27.97 6.79 -2.00
CA GLY A 316 -26.89 7.52 -1.34
C GLY A 316 -25.56 6.76 -1.21
N ILE A 317 -25.54 5.45 -1.49
CA ILE A 317 -24.35 4.60 -1.32
C ILE A 317 -23.28 4.93 -2.37
N GLU A 318 -23.67 5.16 -3.63
CA GLU A 318 -22.71 5.48 -4.69
C GLU A 318 -22.10 6.88 -4.50
N GLU A 319 -22.90 7.86 -4.08
CA GLU A 319 -22.41 9.20 -3.72
C GLU A 319 -21.45 9.13 -2.53
N LEU A 320 -21.76 8.31 -1.52
CA LEU A 320 -20.88 8.07 -0.39
C LEU A 320 -19.56 7.38 -0.82
N LYS A 321 -19.61 6.40 -1.73
CA LYS A 321 -18.40 5.74 -2.26
C LYS A 321 -17.47 6.73 -2.94
N VAL A 322 -18.02 7.60 -3.78
CA VAL A 322 -17.26 8.66 -4.47
C VAL A 322 -16.58 9.58 -3.45
N ALA A 323 -17.29 10.03 -2.42
CA ALA A 323 -16.70 10.90 -1.40
C ALA A 323 -15.61 10.20 -0.57
N ILE A 324 -15.83 8.93 -0.22
CA ILE A 324 -14.80 8.12 0.46
C ILE A 324 -13.57 7.98 -0.43
N ALA A 325 -13.74 7.66 -1.72
CA ALA A 325 -12.65 7.49 -2.68
C ALA A 325 -11.86 8.80 -2.88
N GLY A 326 -12.55 9.93 -3.05
CA GLY A 326 -11.92 11.23 -3.19
C GLY A 326 -11.10 11.62 -1.96
N ILE A 327 -11.59 11.36 -0.75
CA ILE A 327 -10.80 11.57 0.48
C ILE A 327 -9.61 10.61 0.51
N ALA A 328 -9.83 9.32 0.24
CA ALA A 328 -8.80 8.29 0.26
C ALA A 328 -7.66 8.61 -0.72
N ALA A 329 -7.99 9.08 -1.93
CA ALA A 329 -7.01 9.48 -2.94
C ALA A 329 -6.08 10.62 -2.48
N THR A 330 -6.50 11.44 -1.51
CA THR A 330 -5.66 12.51 -0.93
C THR A 330 -4.75 12.04 0.21
N LEU A 331 -4.87 10.79 0.67
CA LEU A 331 -4.06 10.29 1.78
C LEU A 331 -2.62 10.01 1.32
N PRO A 332 -1.61 10.30 2.15
CA PRO A 332 -0.20 10.32 1.73
C PRO A 332 0.35 8.96 1.28
N GLU A 333 -0.30 7.87 1.66
CA GLU A 333 0.14 6.52 1.29
C GLU A 333 -0.46 6.02 -0.03
N VAL A 334 -1.56 6.63 -0.50
CA VAL A 334 -2.21 6.24 -1.77
C VAL A 334 -1.39 6.75 -2.95
N GLY A 335 -1.19 5.89 -3.95
CA GLY A 335 -0.35 6.18 -5.12
C GLY A 335 1.15 6.00 -4.88
N ARG A 336 1.57 5.64 -3.65
CA ARG A 336 2.98 5.43 -3.31
C ARG A 336 3.52 4.17 -3.98
N LYS A 337 4.68 4.26 -4.64
CA LYS A 337 5.38 3.08 -5.14
C LYS A 337 6.17 2.40 -4.02
N VAL A 338 5.91 1.11 -3.81
CA VAL A 338 6.59 0.29 -2.79
C VAL A 338 7.05 -1.04 -3.39
N PRO A 339 8.09 -1.69 -2.84
CA PRO A 339 8.52 -3.00 -3.29
C PRO A 339 7.41 -4.06 -3.17
N LYS A 340 7.25 -4.92 -4.18
CA LYS A 340 6.25 -6.00 -4.22
C LYS A 340 6.43 -6.98 -3.06
N ARG A 341 7.68 -7.24 -2.65
CA ARG A 341 8.01 -8.06 -1.47
C ARG A 341 7.31 -7.61 -0.19
N TRP A 342 6.85 -6.35 -0.10
CA TRP A 342 6.05 -5.89 1.04
C TRP A 342 4.69 -6.58 1.10
N GLN A 343 4.03 -6.75 -0.05
CA GLN A 343 2.77 -7.48 -0.12
C GLN A 343 3.00 -8.95 0.29
N GLU A 344 4.02 -9.59 -0.26
CA GLU A 344 4.39 -10.98 0.05
C GLU A 344 4.70 -11.16 1.56
N THR A 345 5.37 -10.17 2.16
CA THR A 345 5.66 -10.18 3.62
C THR A 345 4.39 -10.00 4.46
N ARG A 346 3.40 -9.22 4.01
CA ARG A 346 2.11 -9.11 4.70
C ARG A 346 1.33 -10.42 4.64
N GLU A 347 1.26 -11.02 3.46
CA GLU A 347 0.62 -12.33 3.27
C GLU A 347 1.28 -13.37 4.18
N ALA A 348 2.62 -13.39 4.25
CA ALA A 348 3.35 -14.27 5.17
C ALA A 348 3.05 -14.00 6.65
N LEU A 349 2.88 -12.74 7.07
CA LEU A 349 2.46 -12.40 8.44
C LEU A 349 1.05 -12.92 8.76
N GLU A 350 0.11 -12.77 7.83
CA GLU A 350 -1.27 -13.26 7.97
C GLU A 350 -1.32 -14.79 8.05
N GLU A 351 -0.53 -15.47 7.21
CA GLU A 351 -0.42 -16.94 7.17
C GLU A 351 0.10 -17.54 8.48
N THR A 352 0.85 -16.77 9.29
CA THR A 352 1.27 -17.26 10.62
C THR A 352 0.08 -17.59 11.52
N GLY A 353 -1.09 -16.99 11.27
CA GLY A 353 -2.29 -17.14 12.07
C GLY A 353 -2.18 -16.58 13.50
N ARG A 354 -1.05 -15.98 13.87
CA ARG A 354 -0.79 -15.46 15.21
C ARG A 354 -1.61 -14.19 15.47
N ALA A 355 -2.01 -13.98 16.72
CA ALA A 355 -2.71 -12.75 17.10
C ALA A 355 -1.76 -11.56 17.29
N TYR A 356 -0.53 -11.82 17.71
CA TYR A 356 0.52 -10.84 17.89
C TYR A 356 1.90 -11.49 17.69
N MET A 357 2.92 -10.66 17.47
CA MET A 357 4.32 -11.08 17.39
C MET A 357 5.25 -10.04 18.03
N PRO A 358 6.37 -10.45 18.64
CA PRO A 358 7.44 -9.52 18.99
C PRO A 358 7.96 -8.78 17.75
N LEU A 359 8.29 -7.50 17.87
CA LEU A 359 8.83 -6.69 16.77
C LEU A 359 10.10 -7.32 16.17
N THR A 360 10.94 -7.92 17.01
CA THR A 360 12.15 -8.63 16.58
C THR A 360 11.85 -9.84 15.69
N ALA A 361 10.74 -10.53 15.92
CA ALA A 361 10.29 -11.65 15.09
C ALA A 361 9.71 -11.16 13.75
N VAL A 362 8.97 -10.04 13.77
CA VAL A 362 8.51 -9.38 12.54
C VAL A 362 9.70 -8.93 11.68
N PHE A 363 10.71 -8.29 12.29
CA PHE A 363 11.94 -7.92 11.58
C PHE A 363 12.74 -9.11 11.08
N ALA A 364 12.71 -10.26 11.77
CA ALA A 364 13.31 -11.48 11.26
C ALA A 364 12.61 -11.95 9.96
N LEU A 365 11.27 -11.97 9.95
CA LEU A 365 10.50 -12.31 8.76
C LEU A 365 10.73 -11.31 7.60
N CYS A 366 10.83 -10.01 7.90
CA CYS A 366 11.18 -9.00 6.89
C CYS A 366 12.59 -9.26 6.29
N ARG A 367 13.56 -9.65 7.12
CA ARG A 367 14.91 -10.00 6.65
C ARG A 367 14.92 -11.25 5.78
N GLU A 368 14.07 -12.24 6.08
CA GLU A 368 13.89 -13.43 5.23
C GLU A 368 13.38 -13.06 3.82
N HIS A 369 12.59 -12.00 3.71
CA HIS A 369 12.12 -11.41 2.45
C HIS A 369 13.09 -10.36 1.87
N GLY A 370 14.31 -10.27 2.40
CA GLY A 370 15.37 -9.41 1.87
C GLY A 370 15.22 -7.92 2.19
N MET A 371 14.49 -7.56 3.25
CA MET A 371 14.42 -6.18 3.75
C MET A 371 15.51 -5.91 4.78
N GLU A 372 16.21 -4.79 4.62
CA GLU A 372 17.10 -4.26 5.66
C GLU A 372 16.30 -3.61 6.80
N GLU A 373 16.96 -3.29 7.92
CA GLU A 373 16.25 -2.84 9.13
C GLU A 373 15.47 -1.53 8.95
N GLU A 374 16.01 -0.55 8.22
CA GLU A 374 15.31 0.71 7.92
C GLU A 374 14.07 0.48 7.06
N GLU A 375 14.17 -0.40 6.06
CA GLU A 375 13.03 -0.79 5.23
C GLU A 375 11.98 -1.55 6.04
N ALA A 376 12.40 -2.47 6.91
CA ALA A 376 11.50 -3.23 7.79
C ALA A 376 10.74 -2.30 8.76
N ARG A 377 11.41 -1.28 9.30
CA ARG A 377 10.76 -0.24 10.13
C ARG A 377 9.68 0.50 9.32
N LEU A 378 10.04 0.99 8.14
CA LEU A 378 9.11 1.68 7.26
C LEU A 378 7.92 0.79 6.86
N PHE A 379 8.18 -0.49 6.56
CA PHE A 379 7.17 -1.50 6.27
C PHE A 379 6.16 -1.66 7.41
N VAL A 380 6.63 -1.75 8.66
CA VAL A 380 5.75 -1.85 9.85
C VAL A 380 4.93 -0.56 10.03
N THR A 381 5.57 0.61 9.96
CA THR A 381 4.88 1.91 10.10
C THR A 381 3.77 2.06 9.05
N LEU A 382 4.03 1.67 7.81
CA LEU A 382 3.05 1.78 6.73
C LEU A 382 1.95 0.73 6.81
N SER A 383 2.31 -0.51 7.15
CA SER A 383 1.31 -1.56 7.37
C SER A 383 0.38 -1.21 8.55
N HIS A 384 0.90 -0.51 9.57
CA HIS A 384 0.07 0.05 10.65
C HIS A 384 -0.91 1.11 10.15
N ARG A 385 -0.43 2.12 9.41
CA ARG A 385 -1.26 3.22 8.87
C ARG A 385 -2.37 2.71 7.96
N LEU A 386 -2.07 1.70 7.16
CA LEU A 386 -3.04 1.06 6.27
C LEU A 386 -4.05 0.17 7.02
N GLY A 387 -3.79 -0.15 8.30
CA GLY A 387 -4.68 -0.97 9.10
C GLY A 387 -4.54 -2.47 8.86
N HIS A 388 -3.39 -2.93 8.34
CA HIS A 388 -3.05 -4.35 8.23
C HIS A 388 -2.55 -4.94 9.56
N LEU A 389 -1.97 -4.10 10.40
CA LEU A 389 -1.48 -4.45 11.73
C LEU A 389 -1.57 -3.25 12.68
N ILE A 390 -1.26 -3.45 13.96
CA ILE A 390 -1.16 -2.35 14.93
C ILE A 390 0.21 -2.38 15.57
N HIS A 391 0.87 -1.22 15.59
CA HIS A 391 2.16 -1.03 16.21
C HIS A 391 2.24 0.35 16.85
N TYR A 392 2.67 0.39 18.11
CA TYR A 392 2.77 1.63 18.89
C TYR A 392 4.23 2.07 18.97
N GLU A 393 4.79 2.52 17.84
CA GLU A 393 6.22 2.81 17.67
C GLU A 393 6.82 3.73 18.75
N HIS A 394 6.06 4.74 19.17
CA HIS A 394 6.52 5.75 20.14
C HIS A 394 6.23 5.40 21.60
N ASP A 395 5.65 4.24 21.89
CA ASP A 395 5.38 3.81 23.26
C ASP A 395 6.52 2.91 23.80
N PRO A 396 7.22 3.29 24.88
CA PRO A 396 8.35 2.52 25.38
C PRO A 396 8.04 1.07 25.78
N LEU A 397 6.79 0.76 26.15
CA LEU A 397 6.38 -0.55 26.61
C LEU A 397 5.66 -1.35 25.51
N LEU A 398 4.97 -0.67 24.60
CA LEU A 398 4.21 -1.32 23.53
C LEU A 398 4.99 -1.42 22.20
N ARG A 399 6.08 -0.66 22.00
CA ARG A 399 6.86 -0.64 20.75
C ARG A 399 7.48 -1.97 20.35
N ASP A 400 7.67 -2.88 21.31
CA ASP A 400 8.30 -4.18 21.05
C ASP A 400 7.28 -5.26 20.63
N MET A 401 5.99 -4.90 20.52
CA MET A 401 4.91 -5.80 20.16
C MET A 401 4.15 -5.30 18.92
N VAL A 402 3.88 -6.21 17.98
CA VAL A 402 3.04 -5.97 16.81
C VAL A 402 1.78 -6.81 16.94
N VAL A 403 0.60 -6.18 16.92
CA VAL A 403 -0.70 -6.86 16.92
C VAL A 403 -1.09 -7.15 15.48
N LEU A 404 -1.35 -8.42 15.17
CA LEU A 404 -1.79 -8.87 13.85
C LEU A 404 -3.30 -9.10 13.79
N LYS A 405 -3.93 -9.41 14.93
CA LYS A 405 -5.38 -9.58 15.06
C LYS A 405 -5.96 -8.54 16.03
N PRO A 406 -6.55 -7.45 15.54
CA PRO A 406 -7.13 -6.40 16.39
C PRO A 406 -8.24 -6.89 17.30
N ASP A 407 -9.05 -7.84 16.82
CA ASP A 407 -10.14 -8.44 17.59
C ASP A 407 -9.64 -9.12 18.87
N TRP A 408 -8.52 -9.84 18.78
CA TRP A 408 -7.86 -10.45 19.94
C TRP A 408 -7.49 -9.42 21.02
N LEU A 409 -7.06 -8.22 20.64
CA LEU A 409 -6.79 -7.17 21.60
C LEU A 409 -8.09 -6.59 22.19
N ALA A 410 -9.12 -6.39 21.36
CA ALA A 410 -10.41 -5.89 21.81
C ALA A 410 -11.07 -6.84 22.82
N THR A 411 -11.04 -8.16 22.57
CA THR A 411 -11.53 -9.19 23.49
C THR A 411 -10.79 -9.17 24.83
N ALA A 412 -9.48 -8.95 24.82
CA ALA A 412 -8.71 -8.84 26.07
C ALA A 412 -9.21 -7.68 26.94
N MET A 413 -9.51 -6.54 26.32
CA MET A 413 -10.03 -5.38 27.06
C MET A 413 -11.45 -5.61 27.56
N SER A 414 -12.29 -6.29 26.79
CA SER A 414 -13.69 -6.51 27.17
C SER A 414 -13.84 -7.38 28.40
N PHE A 415 -12.96 -8.37 28.60
CA PHE A 415 -12.96 -9.17 29.85
C PHE A 415 -12.83 -8.31 31.11
N VAL A 416 -12.11 -7.18 31.03
CA VAL A 416 -11.99 -6.24 32.15
C VAL A 416 -13.23 -5.38 32.27
N LEU A 417 -13.76 -4.88 31.15
CA LEU A 417 -14.92 -3.98 31.14
C LEU A 417 -16.24 -4.71 31.50
N ASP A 418 -16.32 -6.01 31.24
CA ASP A 418 -17.47 -6.88 31.54
C ASP A 418 -17.42 -7.52 32.93
N ASP A 419 -16.33 -7.35 33.70
CA ASP A 419 -16.18 -8.02 34.99
C ASP A 419 -17.17 -7.48 36.04
N GLU A 420 -18.11 -8.34 36.43
CA GLU A 420 -19.13 -8.00 37.42
C GLU A 420 -18.54 -7.68 38.79
N ALA A 421 -17.44 -8.34 39.17
CA ALA A 421 -16.79 -8.11 40.46
C ALA A 421 -16.16 -6.70 40.51
N THR A 422 -15.47 -6.30 39.44
CA THR A 422 -14.94 -4.93 39.29
C THR A 422 -16.08 -3.90 39.30
N ARG A 423 -17.19 -4.16 38.62
CA ARG A 423 -18.39 -3.30 38.64
C ARG A 423 -18.98 -3.18 40.05
N ALA A 424 -19.10 -4.28 40.78
CA ALA A 424 -19.59 -4.30 42.16
C ALA A 424 -18.65 -3.57 43.13
N ALA A 425 -17.36 -3.54 42.83
CA ALA A 425 -16.34 -2.77 43.55
C ALA A 425 -16.21 -1.31 43.06
N HIS A 426 -17.24 -0.76 42.40
CA HIS A 426 -17.26 0.61 41.88
C HIS A 426 -16.11 0.92 40.90
N GLY A 427 -15.70 -0.07 40.10
CA GLY A 427 -14.62 0.07 39.11
C GLY A 427 -13.21 -0.13 39.69
N LEU A 428 -13.08 -0.46 40.98
CA LEU A 428 -11.79 -0.72 41.60
C LEU A 428 -11.37 -2.18 41.38
N ALA A 429 -10.26 -2.39 40.68
CA ALA A 429 -9.66 -3.69 40.47
C ALA A 429 -8.18 -3.70 40.86
N ARG A 430 -7.74 -4.77 41.52
CA ARG A 430 -6.31 -5.06 41.68
C ARG A 430 -5.77 -5.67 40.39
N PHE A 431 -4.51 -5.43 40.09
CA PHE A 431 -3.86 -6.05 38.92
C PHE A 431 -3.92 -7.59 38.93
N SER A 432 -3.96 -8.22 40.12
CA SER A 432 -4.18 -9.66 40.25
C SER A 432 -5.54 -10.11 39.69
N ARG A 433 -6.62 -9.35 39.94
CA ARG A 433 -7.94 -9.63 39.38
C ARG A 433 -7.94 -9.50 37.86
N LEU A 434 -7.29 -8.47 37.32
CA LEU A 434 -7.16 -8.30 35.87
C LEU A 434 -6.40 -9.47 35.24
N SER A 435 -5.33 -9.93 35.89
CA SER A 435 -4.58 -11.11 35.45
C SER A 435 -5.41 -12.38 35.45
N GLU A 436 -6.27 -12.59 36.46
CA GLU A 436 -7.22 -13.70 36.49
C GLU A 436 -8.24 -13.63 35.34
N LEU A 437 -8.69 -12.42 34.98
CA LEU A 437 -9.65 -12.21 33.87
C LEU A 437 -9.03 -12.47 32.50
N TRP A 438 -7.72 -12.31 32.33
CA TRP A 438 -7.00 -12.60 31.09
C TRP A 438 -6.56 -14.07 31.00
N ASP A 439 -6.25 -14.69 32.13
CA ASP A 439 -5.83 -16.09 32.21
C ASP A 439 -6.84 -16.99 32.95
N ASP A 440 -8.14 -16.80 32.68
CA ASP A 440 -9.20 -17.55 33.36
C ASP A 440 -9.16 -19.05 32.97
N PRO A 441 -8.89 -19.96 33.93
CA PRO A 441 -8.78 -21.39 33.66
C PRO A 441 -10.11 -22.06 33.26
N VAL A 442 -11.25 -21.37 33.43
CA VAL A 442 -12.56 -21.84 32.95
C VAL A 442 -12.67 -21.74 31.43
N ARG A 443 -11.93 -20.83 30.79
CA ARG A 443 -11.91 -20.69 29.33
C ARG A 443 -10.93 -21.67 28.67
N PRO A 444 -11.18 -22.05 27.41
CA PRO A 444 -10.23 -22.83 26.62
C PRO A 444 -8.85 -22.18 26.59
N GLU A 445 -7.79 -22.98 26.54
CA GLU A 445 -6.40 -22.49 26.50
C GLU A 445 -6.15 -21.53 25.33
N ALA A 446 -6.81 -21.73 24.20
CA ALA A 446 -6.73 -20.86 23.03
C ALA A 446 -7.32 -19.45 23.24
N GLU A 447 -8.16 -19.26 24.25
CA GLU A 447 -8.80 -17.98 24.61
C GLU A 447 -8.14 -17.34 25.86
N ARG A 448 -7.12 -17.98 26.42
CA ARG A 448 -6.34 -17.49 27.55
C ARG A 448 -5.15 -16.70 27.04
N TYR A 449 -4.77 -15.70 27.83
CA TYR A 449 -3.68 -14.80 27.49
C TYR A 449 -2.47 -15.13 28.36
N ASP A 450 -1.28 -15.10 27.74
CA ASP A 450 -0.03 -15.32 28.44
C ASP A 450 0.16 -14.26 29.55
N PRO A 451 0.44 -14.66 30.81
CA PRO A 451 0.72 -13.75 31.90
C PRO A 451 1.81 -12.71 31.61
N ALA A 452 2.76 -12.99 30.72
CA ALA A 452 3.78 -12.04 30.28
C ALA A 452 3.18 -10.80 29.58
N LEU A 453 1.97 -10.90 29.02
CA LEU A 453 1.29 -9.82 28.31
C LEU A 453 0.41 -8.96 29.21
N HIS A 454 0.05 -9.44 30.41
CA HIS A 454 -0.86 -8.73 31.31
C HIS A 454 -0.39 -7.30 31.65
N PRO A 455 0.91 -7.05 31.92
CA PRO A 455 1.39 -5.68 32.12
C PRO A 455 1.21 -4.80 30.89
N LEU A 456 1.35 -5.36 29.68
CA LEU A 456 1.16 -4.64 28.43
C LEU A 456 -0.30 -4.24 28.25
N PHE A 457 -1.24 -5.13 28.55
CA PHE A 457 -2.67 -4.82 28.52
C PHE A 457 -3.05 -3.72 29.49
N LEU A 458 -2.56 -3.78 30.73
CA LEU A 458 -2.78 -2.68 31.68
C LEU A 458 -2.25 -1.35 31.15
N ARG A 459 -1.03 -1.34 30.58
CA ARG A 459 -0.45 -0.12 30.00
C ARG A 459 -1.23 0.42 28.83
N LEU A 460 -1.76 -0.48 28.00
CA LEU A 460 -2.60 -0.12 26.87
C LEU A 460 -3.91 0.49 27.37
N MET A 461 -4.55 -0.11 28.38
CA MET A 461 -5.73 0.46 29.03
C MET A 461 -5.45 1.85 29.64
N GLU A 462 -4.32 2.03 30.33
CA GLU A 462 -3.91 3.35 30.87
C GLU A 462 -3.71 4.39 29.75
N ARG A 463 -3.01 4.01 28.67
CA ARG A 463 -2.69 4.90 27.55
C ARG A 463 -3.95 5.38 26.83
N PHE A 464 -4.95 4.51 26.72
CA PHE A 464 -6.21 4.81 26.05
C PHE A 464 -7.29 5.24 27.04
N ASP A 465 -6.94 5.73 28.23
CA ASP A 465 -7.90 6.29 29.21
C ASP A 465 -9.04 5.33 29.58
N LEU A 466 -8.80 4.02 29.52
CA LEU A 466 -9.73 2.99 29.97
C LEU A 466 -9.63 2.73 31.47
N CYS A 467 -8.47 2.99 32.06
CA CYS A 467 -8.25 2.90 33.49
C CYS A 467 -7.17 3.89 33.94
N TYR A 468 -7.10 4.12 35.24
CA TYR A 468 -6.04 4.91 35.89
C TYR A 468 -5.68 4.28 37.23
N ARG A 469 -4.47 4.60 37.73
CA ARG A 469 -4.00 4.12 39.04
C ARG A 469 -4.57 5.01 40.14
N VAL A 470 -5.10 4.37 41.18
CA VAL A 470 -5.65 5.01 42.39
C VAL A 470 -4.68 4.89 43.55
#